data_AF-A0A960N5A1-F1
#
_entry.id   AF-A0A960N5A1-F1
#
_cell.length_a   1.000
_cell.length_b   1.000
_cell.length_c   1.000
_cell.angle_alpha   90.00
_cell.angle_beta   90.00
_cell.angle_gamma   90.00
#
_symmetry.space_group_name_H-M   'P 1'
#
loop_
_entity.id
_entity.type
_entity.pdbx_description
1 polymer ?
#
loop_
_entity_poly.entity_id
_entity_poly.type
_entity_poly.pdbx_seq_one_letter_code
_entity_poly.pdbx_strand_id
1 'polypeptide(L)'
;MKKTIAYGIAGVFAVAIANAGDSKGVCEACVTEQPLGGTISAGYMTNYVFYGVDLGSNAVWTGVDYAVAGTPLNVGVWYINPTDGNLDDELDVYASIGQEIAGFDASLTMTGYFFPDSGADATYELGVGLGRSLGIVDWNATARYDWEI
;
A
#
# COMPACT_ATOMS: atom_id res chain seq x y z
N MET A 1 21.05 -14.71 -3.65
CA MET A 1 20.65 -15.39 -4.91
C MET A 1 19.50 -14.58 -5.50
N LYS A 2 19.64 -14.00 -6.69
CA LYS A 2 18.61 -13.15 -7.30
C LYS A 2 17.39 -14.00 -7.66
N LYS A 3 16.24 -13.74 -7.04
CA LYS A 3 14.97 -14.38 -7.40
C LYS A 3 14.06 -13.29 -7.98
N THR A 4 13.93 -13.26 -9.30
CA THR A 4 12.82 -12.55 -9.93
C THR A 4 11.57 -13.38 -9.69
N ILE A 5 10.65 -12.89 -8.86
CA ILE A 5 9.37 -13.56 -8.65
C ILE A 5 8.27 -12.70 -9.26
N ALA A 6 7.67 -13.22 -10.34
CA ALA A 6 6.45 -12.65 -10.92
C ALA A 6 5.26 -13.40 -10.32
N TYR A 7 4.52 -12.77 -9.41
CA TYR A 7 3.23 -13.28 -8.95
C TYR A 7 2.10 -12.60 -9.72
N GLY A 8 1.50 -13.31 -10.68
CA GLY A 8 0.19 -12.95 -11.23
C GLY A 8 -0.89 -13.58 -10.37
N ILE A 9 -1.48 -12.81 -9.45
CA ILE A 9 -2.63 -13.27 -8.66
C ILE A 9 -3.90 -12.99 -9.47
N ALA A 10 -4.47 -14.03 -10.07
CA ALA A 10 -5.86 -14.03 -10.53
C ALA A 10 -6.74 -14.52 -9.37
N GLY A 11 -7.13 -13.61 -8.48
CA GLY A 11 -8.00 -13.90 -7.34
C GLY A 11 -9.37 -13.25 -7.52
N VAL A 12 -10.36 -14.03 -7.98
CA VAL A 12 -11.78 -13.68 -7.85
C VAL A 12 -12.28 -14.29 -6.54
N PHE A 13 -12.42 -13.49 -5.50
CA PHE A 13 -13.31 -13.73 -4.36
C PHE A 13 -13.60 -12.38 -3.67
N ALA A 14 -14.60 -11.67 -4.19
CA ALA A 14 -15.20 -10.54 -3.51
C ALA A 14 -16.34 -11.05 -2.61
N VAL A 15 -16.07 -11.29 -1.34
CA VAL A 15 -17.12 -11.20 -0.31
C VAL A 15 -17.10 -9.76 0.15
N ALA A 16 -18.00 -8.96 -0.42
CA ALA A 16 -18.20 -7.58 -0.06
C ALA A 16 -18.74 -7.49 1.37
N ILE A 17 -17.91 -7.04 2.31
CA ILE A 17 -18.43 -6.17 3.37
C ILE A 17 -18.57 -4.81 2.70
N ALA A 18 -19.80 -4.48 2.31
CA ALA A 18 -20.12 -3.20 1.73
C ALA A 18 -19.83 -2.08 2.73
N ASN A 19 -18.72 -1.38 2.56
CA ASN A 19 -18.71 0.07 2.76
C ASN A 19 -19.05 0.68 1.40
N ALA A 20 -20.28 1.17 1.28
CA ALA A 20 -20.69 1.97 0.13
C ALA A 20 -19.95 3.31 0.20
N GLY A 21 -18.89 3.46 -0.59
CA GLY A 21 -18.14 4.70 -0.73
C GLY A 21 -16.75 4.46 -1.31
N ASP A 22 -16.54 4.92 -2.54
CA ASP A 22 -15.25 5.08 -3.22
C ASP A 22 -14.37 3.85 -3.42
N SER A 23 -14.68 3.16 -4.52
CA SER A 23 -13.64 2.61 -5.39
C SER A 23 -12.63 3.70 -5.75
N LYS A 24 -11.49 3.77 -5.05
CA LYS A 24 -10.36 4.62 -5.45
C LYS A 24 -9.66 4.04 -6.68
N GLY A 25 -10.32 4.16 -7.82
CA GLY A 25 -9.69 4.29 -9.13
C GLY A 25 -9.76 5.75 -9.55
N VAL A 26 -8.62 6.30 -9.97
CA VAL A 26 -8.48 7.50 -10.82
C VAL A 26 -9.11 8.80 -10.32
N CYS A 27 -8.23 9.73 -9.94
CA CYS A 27 -8.43 11.18 -9.84
C CYS A 27 -9.85 11.72 -10.10
N GLU A 28 -10.64 11.82 -9.03
CA GLU A 28 -11.73 12.80 -9.00
C GLU A 28 -11.15 14.16 -8.62
N ALA A 29 -11.07 15.07 -9.60
CA ALA A 29 -10.78 16.47 -9.32
C ALA A 29 -12.00 17.10 -8.63
N CYS A 30 -11.95 17.23 -7.31
CA CYS A 30 -12.76 18.18 -6.55
C CYS A 30 -11.86 18.90 -5.55
N VAL A 31 -11.57 20.18 -5.80
CA VAL A 31 -11.02 21.07 -4.77
C VAL A 31 -12.19 21.87 -4.21
N THR A 32 -12.68 21.54 -3.00
CA THR A 32 -13.30 22.49 -2.05
C THR A 32 -13.64 21.82 -0.69
N GLU A 33 -12.62 21.57 0.13
CA GLU A 33 -12.29 22.20 1.42
C GLU A 33 -10.78 21.89 1.57
N GLN A 34 -9.99 22.64 2.34
CA GLN A 34 -8.63 22.21 2.67
C GLN A 34 -8.63 21.68 4.11
N PRO A 35 -9.22 20.48 4.37
CA PRO A 35 -8.85 19.77 5.57
C PRO A 35 -7.34 19.51 5.46
N LEU A 36 -6.62 19.55 6.59
CA LEU A 36 -5.23 19.11 6.65
C LEU A 36 -5.11 17.86 5.77
N GLY A 37 -4.33 17.93 4.68
CA GLY A 37 -4.34 16.96 3.57
C GLY A 37 -3.82 15.57 3.94
N GLY A 38 -3.85 15.22 5.23
CA GLY A 38 -3.43 13.96 5.76
C GLY A 38 -4.54 13.22 6.49
N THR A 39 -4.46 11.90 6.40
CA THR A 39 -5.38 10.96 7.05
C THR A 39 -4.61 10.20 8.10
N ILE A 40 -5.12 10.16 9.33
CA ILE A 40 -4.63 9.25 10.36
C ILE A 40 -5.59 8.06 10.42
N SER A 41 -5.02 6.86 10.34
CA SER A 41 -5.75 5.60 10.40
C SER A 41 -5.20 4.75 11.52
N ALA A 42 -6.04 3.94 12.14
CA ALA A 42 -5.62 2.94 13.11
C ALA A 42 -6.53 1.72 13.00
N GLY A 43 -6.03 0.56 13.38
CA GLY A 43 -6.81 -0.65 13.33
C GLY A 43 -6.21 -1.82 14.08
N TYR A 44 -6.92 -2.94 13.96
CA TYR A 44 -6.57 -4.21 14.56
C TYR A 44 -6.63 -5.32 13.51
N MET A 45 -5.66 -6.23 13.52
CA MET A 45 -5.60 -7.40 12.64
C MET A 45 -5.46 -8.67 13.48
N THR A 46 -6.31 -9.67 13.24
CA THR A 46 -6.22 -10.96 13.95
C THR A 46 -4.97 -11.73 13.54
N ASN A 47 -4.60 -11.66 12.26
CA ASN A 47 -3.44 -12.32 11.67
C ASN A 47 -2.72 -11.32 10.78
N TYR A 48 -1.41 -11.18 10.98
CA TYR A 48 -0.57 -10.31 10.18
C TYR A 48 0.29 -11.15 9.22
N VAL A 49 0.06 -10.97 7.92
CA VAL A 49 0.75 -11.73 6.87
C VAL A 49 1.42 -10.76 5.90
N PHE A 50 2.75 -10.78 5.87
CA PHE A 50 3.59 -9.98 4.98
C PHE A 50 4.17 -10.85 3.86
N TYR A 51 3.87 -10.54 2.60
CA TYR A 51 4.32 -11.31 1.42
C TYR A 51 4.11 -12.84 1.52
N GLY A 52 3.02 -13.26 2.19
CA GLY A 52 2.68 -14.67 2.40
C GLY A 52 3.38 -15.32 3.60
N VAL A 53 4.15 -14.57 4.38
CA VAL A 53 4.78 -14.99 5.64
C VAL A 53 3.95 -14.47 6.82
N ASP A 54 3.61 -15.33 7.76
CA ASP A 54 2.94 -14.93 9.02
C ASP A 54 3.95 -14.28 9.96
N LEU A 55 3.76 -13.00 10.25
CA LEU A 55 4.61 -12.20 11.14
C LEU A 55 4.00 -12.01 12.53
N GLY A 56 2.81 -12.57 12.78
CA GLY A 56 2.20 -12.57 14.10
C GLY A 56 0.70 -12.40 14.08
N SER A 57 0.13 -12.27 15.27
CA SER A 57 -1.30 -12.20 15.48
C SER A 57 -1.68 -11.14 16.49
N ASN A 58 -2.97 -10.80 16.54
CA ASN A 58 -3.54 -9.80 17.44
C ASN A 58 -2.81 -8.45 17.36
N ALA A 59 -2.55 -7.99 16.14
CA ALA A 59 -1.73 -6.82 15.88
C ALA A 59 -2.54 -5.53 15.93
N VAL A 60 -1.95 -4.48 16.51
CA VAL A 60 -2.47 -3.10 16.43
C VAL A 60 -1.59 -2.34 15.46
N TRP A 61 -2.21 -1.53 14.59
CA TRP A 61 -1.48 -0.72 13.64
C TRP A 61 -1.99 0.71 13.61
N THR A 62 -1.11 1.62 13.20
CA THR A 62 -1.44 3.02 12.92
C THR A 62 -0.78 3.46 11.62
N GLY A 63 -1.42 4.38 10.90
CA GLY A 63 -0.93 4.90 9.64
C GLY A 63 -1.20 6.39 9.52
N VAL A 64 -0.30 7.08 8.84
CA VAL A 64 -0.46 8.49 8.46
C VAL A 64 -0.16 8.62 6.99
N ASP A 65 -1.15 9.07 6.23
CA ASP A 65 -1.04 9.40 4.81
C ASP A 65 -1.10 10.91 4.64
N TYR A 66 -0.39 11.46 3.66
CA TYR A 66 -0.45 12.88 3.33
C TYR A 66 -0.32 13.11 1.82
N ALA A 67 -1.30 13.82 1.26
CA ALA A 67 -1.26 14.33 -0.10
C ALA A 67 -0.59 15.71 -0.11
N VAL A 68 0.57 15.82 -0.76
CA VAL A 68 1.36 17.05 -0.78
C VAL A 68 0.70 18.08 -1.68
N ALA A 69 0.15 19.12 -1.06
CA ALA A 69 -0.61 20.16 -1.75
C ALA A 69 0.15 20.78 -2.94
N GLY A 70 -0.52 20.90 -4.08
CA GLY A 70 0.05 21.45 -5.31
C GLY A 70 0.98 20.49 -6.07
N THR A 71 1.05 19.22 -5.69
CA THR A 71 1.86 18.20 -6.35
C THR A 71 1.09 16.88 -6.49
N PRO A 72 1.50 15.96 -7.38
CA PRO A 72 0.95 14.60 -7.44
C PRO A 72 1.59 13.65 -6.41
N LEU A 73 2.43 14.16 -5.50
CA LEU A 73 3.15 13.35 -4.52
C LEU A 73 2.25 13.03 -3.32
N ASN A 74 2.20 11.75 -2.98
CA ASN A 74 1.66 11.26 -1.72
C ASN A 74 2.78 10.62 -0.92
N VAL A 75 2.79 10.84 0.39
CA VAL A 75 3.73 10.21 1.31
C VAL A 75 2.95 9.58 2.45
N GLY A 76 3.48 8.54 3.05
CA GLY A 76 2.89 7.98 4.24
C GLY A 76 3.85 7.11 5.03
N VAL A 77 3.39 6.80 6.23
CA VAL A 77 4.02 5.89 7.17
C VAL A 77 2.96 4.97 7.72
N TRP A 78 3.31 3.70 7.90
CA TRP A 78 2.45 2.72 8.55
C TRP A 78 3.29 1.91 9.52
N TYR A 79 2.76 1.66 10.71
CA TYR A 79 3.43 0.88 11.73
C TYR A 79 2.47 -0.14 12.33
N ILE A 80 2.95 -1.36 12.50
CA ILE A 80 2.21 -2.46 13.11
C ILE A 80 3.04 -3.13 14.20
N ASN A 81 2.36 -3.47 15.29
CA ASN A 81 2.91 -4.23 16.40
C ASN A 81 2.00 -5.45 16.64
N PRO A 82 2.41 -6.66 16.18
CA PRO A 82 1.81 -7.91 16.62
C PRO A 82 2.00 -8.11 18.12
N THR A 83 0.98 -8.59 18.82
CA THR A 83 1.03 -8.80 20.29
C THR A 83 1.02 -10.27 20.68
N ASP A 84 0.95 -11.18 19.71
CA ASP A 84 1.12 -12.62 19.86
C ASP A 84 1.86 -13.22 18.63
N GLY A 85 2.53 -14.37 18.80
CA GLY A 85 3.25 -15.06 17.72
C GLY A 85 4.73 -14.68 17.58
N ASN A 86 5.19 -14.43 16.34
CA ASN A 86 6.58 -14.06 16.05
C ASN A 86 6.97 -12.66 16.56
N LEU A 87 5.97 -11.79 16.83
CA LEU A 87 6.13 -10.45 17.41
C LEU A 87 7.11 -9.55 16.66
N ASP A 88 7.14 -9.65 15.33
CA ASP A 88 7.99 -8.80 14.51
C ASP A 88 7.23 -7.50 14.18
N ASP A 89 7.65 -6.43 14.85
CA ASP A 89 7.19 -5.08 14.53
C ASP A 89 7.64 -4.69 13.12
N GLU A 90 6.79 -3.95 12.43
CA GLU A 90 7.08 -3.47 11.08
C GLU A 90 6.72 -2.00 10.93
N LEU A 91 7.64 -1.24 10.35
CA LEU A 91 7.49 0.15 9.97
C LEU A 91 7.67 0.26 8.45
N ASP A 92 6.64 0.79 7.80
CA ASP A 92 6.65 1.09 6.37
C ASP A 92 6.74 2.59 6.19
N VAL A 93 7.68 3.03 5.36
CA VAL A 93 7.75 4.43 4.89
C VAL A 93 7.61 4.41 3.38
N TYR A 94 6.59 5.09 2.86
CA TYR A 94 6.28 5.05 1.44
C TYR A 94 6.01 6.42 0.83
N ALA A 95 6.27 6.49 -0.47
CA ALA A 95 5.94 7.63 -1.31
C ALA A 95 5.39 7.11 -2.65
N SER A 96 4.46 7.87 -3.22
CA SER A 96 3.89 7.55 -4.53
C SER A 96 3.57 8.79 -5.35
N ILE A 97 3.66 8.63 -6.66
CA ILE A 97 3.21 9.60 -7.65
C ILE A 97 2.23 8.88 -8.57
N GLY A 98 1.07 9.51 -8.82
CA GLY A 98 0.07 9.02 -9.75
C GLY A 98 -0.23 10.06 -10.84
N GLN A 99 -0.41 9.61 -12.07
CA GLN A 99 -0.80 10.47 -13.19
C GLN A 99 -1.58 9.69 -14.25
N GLU A 100 -2.59 10.34 -14.83
CA GLU A 100 -3.24 9.81 -16.03
C GLU A 100 -2.34 10.01 -17.26
N ILE A 101 -2.02 8.92 -17.96
CA ILE A 101 -1.23 8.90 -19.19
C ILE A 101 -2.00 8.12 -20.25
N ALA A 102 -2.42 8.80 -21.32
CA ALA A 102 -3.15 8.20 -22.44
C ALA A 102 -4.42 7.42 -22.01
N GLY A 103 -5.14 7.91 -21.00
CA GLY A 103 -6.34 7.27 -20.46
C GLY A 103 -6.07 6.01 -19.62
N PHE A 104 -4.84 5.87 -19.10
CA PHE A 104 -4.46 4.89 -18.09
C PHE A 104 -3.94 5.61 -16.86
N ASP A 105 -4.16 5.01 -15.70
CA ASP A 105 -3.68 5.48 -14.41
C ASP A 105 -2.30 4.90 -14.17
N ALA A 106 -1.27 5.70 -14.43
CA ALA A 106 0.08 5.32 -14.16
C ALA A 106 0.46 5.69 -12.73
N SER A 107 1.18 4.79 -12.06
CA SER A 107 1.74 5.05 -10.75
C SER A 107 3.19 4.60 -10.64
N LEU A 108 3.96 5.35 -9.84
CA LEU A 108 5.28 4.98 -9.36
C LEU A 108 5.24 5.03 -7.84
N THR A 109 5.65 3.95 -7.19
CA THR A 109 5.64 3.81 -5.72
C THR A 109 7.01 3.40 -5.23
N MET A 110 7.41 3.90 -4.07
CA MET A 110 8.60 3.44 -3.37
C MET A 110 8.24 3.21 -1.90
N THR A 111 8.61 2.06 -1.36
CA THR A 111 8.35 1.69 0.04
C THR A 111 9.63 1.17 0.67
N GLY A 112 9.92 1.57 1.90
CA GLY A 112 10.92 0.95 2.75
C GLY A 112 10.24 0.23 3.90
N TYR A 113 10.52 -1.05 4.04
CA TYR A 113 10.07 -1.95 5.10
C TYR A 113 11.21 -2.11 6.12
N PHE A 114 10.93 -1.75 7.37
CA PHE A 114 11.86 -1.83 8.48
C PHE A 114 11.28 -2.73 9.56
N PHE A 115 12.08 -3.65 10.08
CA PHE A 115 11.66 -4.63 11.08
C PHE A 115 12.48 -4.48 12.38
N PRO A 116 12.15 -3.51 13.25
CA PRO A 116 13.04 -3.04 14.31
C PRO A 116 13.43 -4.11 15.33
N ASP A 117 12.54 -5.07 15.59
CA ASP A 117 12.75 -6.11 16.61
C ASP A 117 13.37 -7.41 16.06
N SER A 118 13.36 -7.59 14.74
CA SER A 118 13.86 -8.82 14.10
C SER A 118 15.38 -8.83 13.89
N GLY A 119 16.03 -7.66 13.96
CA GLY A 119 17.43 -7.49 13.55
C GLY A 119 17.69 -7.72 12.05
N ALA A 120 16.63 -7.82 11.23
CA ALA A 120 16.72 -7.98 9.79
C ALA A 120 17.17 -6.70 9.07
N ASP A 121 17.77 -6.87 7.90
CA ASP A 121 18.11 -5.79 6.98
C ASP A 121 16.83 -5.09 6.48
N ALA A 122 16.95 -3.80 6.14
CA ALA A 122 15.81 -3.06 5.60
C ALA A 122 15.54 -3.50 4.16
N THR A 123 14.27 -3.74 3.83
CA THR A 123 13.85 -4.06 2.46
C THR A 123 13.26 -2.82 1.82
N TYR A 124 13.69 -2.49 0.60
CA TYR A 124 13.14 -1.41 -0.19
C TYR A 124 12.46 -1.98 -1.42
N GLU A 125 11.31 -1.43 -1.79
CA GLU A 125 10.54 -1.83 -2.96
C GLU A 125 10.26 -0.64 -3.86
N LEU A 126 10.47 -0.82 -5.17
CA LEU A 126 9.99 0.06 -6.22
C LEU A 126 8.85 -0.60 -6.98
N GLY A 127 7.71 0.07 -7.06
CA GLY A 127 6.53 -0.39 -7.79
C GLY A 127 6.19 0.52 -8.96
N VAL A 128 5.78 -0.08 -10.08
CA VAL A 128 5.14 0.63 -11.20
C VAL A 128 3.78 0.02 -11.44
N GLY A 129 2.75 0.86 -11.54
CA GLY A 129 1.37 0.45 -11.78
C GLY A 129 0.77 1.08 -13.03
N LEU A 130 -0.13 0.33 -13.66
CA LEU A 130 -1.04 0.82 -14.69
C LEU A 130 -2.46 0.33 -14.38
N GLY A 131 -3.41 1.25 -14.33
CA GLY A 131 -4.83 0.99 -14.13
C GLY A 131 -5.67 1.53 -15.27
N ARG A 132 -6.86 0.96 -15.45
CA ARG A 132 -7.93 1.56 -16.27
C ARG A 132 -9.29 1.00 -15.88
N SER A 133 -10.25 1.89 -15.67
CA SER A 133 -11.66 1.49 -15.59
C SER A 133 -12.25 1.25 -16.98
N LEU A 134 -12.91 0.12 -17.16
CA LEU A 134 -13.67 -0.25 -18.37
C LEU A 134 -15.18 -0.12 -18.14
N GLY A 135 -15.60 0.53 -17.05
CA GLY A 135 -16.99 0.79 -16.68
C GLY A 135 -17.65 -0.33 -15.87
N ILE A 136 -17.65 -1.57 -16.38
CA ILE A 136 -18.18 -2.73 -15.63
C ILE A 136 -17.10 -3.50 -14.86
N VAL A 137 -15.84 -3.23 -15.17
CA VAL A 137 -14.67 -3.90 -14.60
C VAL A 137 -13.50 -2.93 -14.57
N ASP A 138 -12.71 -2.99 -13.51
CA ASP A 138 -11.47 -2.27 -13.41
C ASP A 138 -10.31 -3.24 -13.66
N TRP A 139 -9.42 -2.84 -14.56
CA TRP A 139 -8.17 -3.57 -14.82
C TRP A 139 -7.02 -2.83 -14.15
N ASN A 140 -6.15 -3.59 -13.48
CA ASN A 140 -4.89 -3.07 -12.96
C ASN A 140 -3.78 -4.10 -13.15
N ALA A 141 -2.57 -3.60 -13.40
CA ALA A 141 -1.35 -4.38 -13.42
C ALA A 141 -0.27 -3.63 -12.64
N THR A 142 0.46 -4.34 -11.80
CA THR A 142 1.58 -3.79 -11.03
C THR A 142 2.80 -4.69 -11.17
N ALA A 143 3.97 -4.07 -11.32
CA ALA A 143 5.26 -4.74 -11.25
C ALA A 143 6.04 -4.14 -10.09
N ARG A 144 6.70 -4.99 -9.30
CA ARG A 144 7.46 -4.60 -8.11
C ARG A 144 8.85 -5.20 -8.18
N TYR A 145 9.83 -4.46 -7.68
CA TYR A 145 11.20 -4.90 -7.52
C TYR A 145 11.69 -4.51 -6.13
N ASP A 146 12.09 -5.50 -5.35
CA ASP A 146 12.62 -5.34 -4.00
C ASP A 146 14.15 -5.53 -3.95
N TRP A 147 14.78 -4.91 -2.95
CA TRP A 147 16.18 -5.11 -2.60
C TRP A 147 16.43 -4.83 -1.12
N GLU A 148 17.47 -5.47 -0.57
CA GLU A 148 17.89 -5.35 0.83
C GLU A 148 19.14 -4.44 0.93
N ILE A 149 19.29 -3.68 2.02
CA ILE A 149 20.49 -2.89 2.35
C ILE A 149 20.92 -3.12 3.80
#